data_AF-A0A1G2HQ28-F1
#
_entry.id   AF-A0A1G2HQ28-F1
#
_cell.length_a   1.000
_cell.length_b   1.000
_cell.length_c   1.000
_cell.angle_alpha   90.00
_cell.angle_beta   90.00
_cell.angle_gamma   90.00
#
_symmetry.space_group_name_H-M   'P 1'
#
loop_
_entity.id
_entity.type
_entity.pdbx_description
1 polymer ?
#
loop_
_entity_poly.entity_id
_entity_poly.type
_entity_poly.pdbx_seq_one_letter_code
_entity_poly.pdbx_strand_id
1 'polypeptide(L)'
;MQKITLSLAFVFTLLTAGTIAWSHQPQLIYQKQGNIEISNPEVSQAFYDELKEAPKNYFVSSEKDFNLYVNLLVPEIVNPDGRYSANIFLIENDKEKKIASIDGNSIEWEEFYEPFGREYYLKGPEFEEQVLAGKYKIEVFSDNNIGKYVLAAGKEESFNAVSLINLFWRIPLLKISFFKTSVLQFFLTPVGIAGIGALGAIIIIFAVLNYIFVLIGDAIKHRKAKTLLLTSAGMEMKGEIAKLLQKPAYDITVAFVTTAAKPEEDILYLQKDFEAMKEMGFNVQEVDIEQKTERELSEIFQLKDIVFVEGGNTFYLLKAMRKCNFKKVIRRFLKQGKVYIGASAGSIVTGKTIKTAGWKSGDKNLVKLKNLKGLNLVPFDIFVHYQPEHGETIKKKMPWKWQRRKLKILTDQQAILVQGRQVVLIGEGDKIVI
;
A
#
# COMPACT_ATOMS: atom_id res chain seq x y z
N MET A 1 -5.35 -9.50 11.66
CA MET A 1 -6.36 -9.00 12.62
C MET A 1 -5.75 -8.56 13.96
N GLN A 2 -5.08 -9.41 14.73
CA GLN A 2 -4.50 -9.03 16.04
C GLN A 2 -3.60 -7.78 16.02
N LYS A 3 -2.67 -7.65 15.06
CA LYS A 3 -1.78 -6.48 14.96
C LYS A 3 -2.52 -5.16 14.72
N ILE A 4 -3.54 -5.18 13.86
CA ILE A 4 -4.39 -4.01 13.57
C ILE A 4 -5.22 -3.63 14.80
N THR A 5 -5.71 -4.64 15.53
CA THR A 5 -6.49 -4.45 16.76
C THR A 5 -5.63 -3.80 17.85
N LEU A 6 -4.36 -4.17 17.95
CA LEU A 6 -3.39 -3.60 18.90
C LEU A 6 -3.03 -2.14 18.57
N SER A 7 -2.87 -1.81 17.28
CA SER A 7 -2.61 -0.43 16.83
C SER A 7 -3.81 0.49 17.04
N LEU A 8 -5.04 0.00 16.79
CA LEU A 8 -6.28 0.71 17.10
C LEU A 8 -6.35 1.01 18.60
N ALA A 9 -6.09 -0.01 19.43
CA ALA A 9 -6.11 0.08 20.87
C ALA A 9 -5.11 1.13 21.38
N PHE A 10 -3.89 1.18 20.84
CA PHE A 10 -2.87 2.13 21.24
C PHE A 10 -3.24 3.59 20.91
N VAL A 11 -3.70 3.85 19.67
CA VAL A 11 -4.13 5.19 19.25
C VAL A 11 -5.36 5.65 20.02
N PHE A 12 -6.32 4.74 20.26
CA PHE A 12 -7.51 5.02 21.05
C PHE A 12 -7.13 5.36 22.50
N THR A 13 -6.24 4.59 23.12
CA THR A 13 -5.79 4.82 24.51
C THR A 13 -5.09 6.17 24.67
N LEU A 14 -4.27 6.57 23.69
CA LEU A 14 -3.61 7.89 23.67
C LEU A 14 -4.60 9.05 23.57
N LEU A 15 -5.68 8.88 22.80
CA LEU A 15 -6.70 9.92 22.59
C LEU A 15 -7.70 10.04 23.75
N THR A 16 -7.87 8.98 24.54
CA THR A 16 -8.79 8.96 25.69
C THR A 16 -8.11 9.20 27.03
N ALA A 17 -6.78 9.18 27.10
CA ALA A 17 -5.99 9.40 28.31
C ALA A 17 -6.30 10.79 28.91
N GLY A 18 -7.04 10.82 30.01
CA GLY A 18 -7.43 12.05 30.72
C GLY A 18 -8.93 12.28 30.87
N THR A 19 -9.78 11.50 30.19
CA THR A 19 -11.25 11.70 30.22
C THR A 19 -12.03 10.58 30.90
N ILE A 20 -11.37 9.52 31.40
CA ILE A 20 -11.98 8.22 31.75
C ILE A 20 -12.34 8.08 33.25
N ALA A 21 -11.99 9.05 34.09
CA ALA A 21 -11.91 8.89 35.55
C ALA A 21 -13.25 8.73 36.33
N TRP A 22 -14.39 8.47 35.66
CA TRP A 22 -15.68 8.29 36.36
C TRP A 22 -16.66 7.37 35.61
N SER A 23 -16.25 6.19 35.12
CA SER A 23 -17.20 5.28 34.42
C SER A 23 -17.21 3.84 34.94
N HIS A 24 -18.40 3.23 34.95
CA HIS A 24 -18.58 1.80 35.21
C HIS A 24 -18.35 1.00 33.93
N GLN A 25 -17.86 -0.24 34.04
CA GLN A 25 -17.84 -1.16 32.90
C GLN A 25 -19.27 -1.67 32.60
N PRO A 26 -19.88 -1.32 31.44
CA PRO A 26 -21.26 -1.69 31.19
C PRO A 26 -21.41 -3.15 30.76
N GLN A 27 -22.29 -3.86 31.47
CA GLN A 27 -22.71 -5.23 31.20
C GLN A 27 -24.19 -5.26 30.82
N LEU A 28 -24.46 -5.53 29.53
CA LEU A 28 -25.81 -5.75 29.01
C LEU A 28 -26.25 -7.17 29.31
N ILE A 29 -27.26 -7.33 30.18
CA ILE A 29 -27.72 -8.66 30.63
C ILE A 29 -29.24 -8.84 30.65
N TYR A 30 -30.05 -7.82 30.37
CA TYR A 30 -31.53 -7.92 30.31
C TYR A 30 -32.10 -8.93 29.28
N GLN A 31 -31.25 -9.47 28.40
CA GLN A 31 -31.58 -10.56 27.47
C GLN A 31 -31.00 -11.93 27.89
N LYS A 32 -30.17 -11.99 28.94
CA LYS A 32 -29.61 -13.23 29.47
C LYS A 32 -30.61 -13.92 30.40
N GLN A 33 -30.96 -15.15 30.04
CA GLN A 33 -31.68 -16.06 30.93
C GLN A 33 -30.73 -16.65 31.99
N GLY A 34 -31.26 -16.92 33.18
CA GLY A 34 -30.53 -17.55 34.28
C GLY A 34 -29.82 -16.58 35.24
N ASN A 35 -28.97 -17.16 36.08
CA ASN A 35 -28.16 -16.50 37.10
C ASN A 35 -27.04 -15.67 36.47
N ILE A 36 -26.72 -14.53 37.09
CA ILE A 36 -25.66 -13.64 36.63
C ILE A 36 -24.49 -13.73 37.59
N GLU A 37 -23.31 -14.11 37.11
CA GLU A 37 -22.09 -14.06 37.90
C GLU A 37 -21.38 -12.71 37.73
N ILE A 38 -21.05 -12.08 38.85
CA ILE A 38 -20.25 -10.86 38.93
C ILE A 38 -18.80 -11.29 39.18
N SER A 39 -17.98 -11.28 38.14
CA SER A 39 -16.54 -11.52 38.24
C SER A 39 -15.81 -10.24 38.64
N ASN A 40 -14.77 -10.34 39.46
CA ASN A 40 -13.99 -9.20 39.98
C ASN A 40 -14.89 -8.15 40.66
N PRO A 41 -15.53 -8.47 41.81
CA PRO A 41 -16.56 -7.64 42.42
C PRO A 41 -16.09 -6.26 42.89
N GLU A 42 -14.78 -6.07 43.07
CA GLU A 42 -14.21 -4.76 43.40
C GLU A 42 -14.17 -3.82 42.20
N VAL A 43 -14.07 -4.36 40.98
CA VAL A 43 -14.05 -3.58 39.74
C VAL A 43 -15.43 -3.02 39.46
N SER A 44 -15.47 -1.70 39.26
CA SER A 44 -16.64 -0.90 38.95
C SER A 44 -17.36 -1.38 37.68
N GLN A 45 -18.54 -1.97 37.86
CA GLN A 45 -19.37 -2.59 36.82
C GLN A 45 -20.83 -2.15 36.94
N ALA A 46 -21.51 -1.96 35.81
CA ALA A 46 -22.92 -1.61 35.75
C ALA A 46 -23.69 -2.66 34.95
N PHE A 47 -24.62 -3.36 35.61
CA PHE A 47 -25.44 -4.42 35.02
C PHE A 47 -26.80 -3.86 34.64
N TYR A 48 -27.03 -3.70 33.33
CA TYR A 48 -28.29 -3.19 32.77
C TYR A 48 -29.27 -4.35 32.58
N ASP A 49 -30.34 -4.36 33.38
CA ASP A 49 -31.28 -5.47 33.49
C ASP A 49 -32.76 -5.02 33.49
N GLU A 50 -33.67 -5.99 33.37
CA GLU A 50 -35.11 -5.77 33.37
C GLU A 50 -35.81 -6.90 34.13
N LEU A 51 -36.53 -6.56 35.21
CA LEU A 51 -37.37 -7.53 35.92
C LEU A 51 -38.60 -7.86 35.08
N LYS A 52 -38.97 -9.16 35.08
CA LYS A 52 -40.08 -9.74 34.31
C LYS A 52 -40.88 -10.69 35.19
N GLU A 53 -41.63 -10.13 36.13
CA GLU A 53 -42.53 -10.81 37.08
C GLU A 53 -41.83 -11.66 38.16
N ALA A 54 -40.51 -11.65 38.22
CA ALA A 54 -39.72 -12.34 39.24
C ALA A 54 -38.48 -11.53 39.64
N PRO A 55 -37.99 -11.69 40.89
CA PRO A 55 -36.73 -11.08 41.31
C PRO A 55 -35.55 -11.66 40.52
N LYS A 56 -34.45 -10.90 40.46
CA LYS A 56 -33.24 -11.28 39.73
C LYS A 56 -32.06 -11.51 40.68
N ASN A 57 -31.41 -12.64 40.51
CA ASN A 57 -30.27 -13.06 41.34
C ASN A 57 -28.93 -12.83 40.64
N TYR A 58 -28.03 -12.19 41.36
CA TYR A 58 -26.63 -11.99 41.01
C TYR A 58 -25.75 -12.70 42.02
N PHE A 59 -24.73 -13.39 41.55
CA PHE A 59 -23.82 -14.17 42.37
C PHE A 59 -22.44 -13.56 42.30
N VAL A 60 -21.88 -13.26 43.47
CA VAL A 60 -20.52 -12.76 43.65
C VAL A 60 -19.72 -13.88 44.30
N SER A 61 -18.48 -14.08 43.84
CA SER A 61 -17.54 -15.00 44.49
C SER A 61 -16.16 -14.38 44.51
N SER A 62 -15.51 -14.41 45.67
CA SER A 62 -14.14 -13.93 45.85
C SER A 62 -13.35 -14.87 46.74
N GLU A 63 -12.10 -15.12 46.37
CA GLU A 63 -11.13 -15.90 47.15
C GLU A 63 -10.38 -15.04 48.19
N LYS A 64 -10.68 -13.73 48.25
CA LYS A 64 -10.09 -12.76 49.17
C LYS A 64 -11.18 -11.88 49.77
N ASP A 65 -10.93 -11.37 50.96
CA ASP A 65 -11.73 -10.30 51.56
C ASP A 65 -11.77 -9.11 50.58
N PHE A 66 -12.95 -8.50 50.46
CA PHE A 66 -13.20 -7.48 49.45
C PHE A 66 -14.27 -6.49 49.92
N ASN A 67 -14.31 -5.31 49.32
CA ASN A 67 -15.37 -4.34 49.58
C ASN A 67 -16.59 -4.65 48.70
N LEU A 68 -17.68 -5.13 49.32
CA LEU A 68 -18.93 -5.41 48.61
C LEU A 68 -19.73 -4.11 48.48
N TYR A 69 -19.59 -3.46 47.33
CA TYR A 69 -20.40 -2.30 46.95
C TYR A 69 -21.54 -2.71 46.03
N VAL A 70 -22.75 -2.23 46.34
CA VAL A 70 -23.96 -2.39 45.54
C VAL A 70 -24.74 -1.09 45.52
N ASN A 71 -25.15 -0.62 44.34
CA ASN A 71 -26.08 0.50 44.20
C ASN A 71 -27.13 0.18 43.13
N LEU A 72 -28.37 0.60 43.39
CA LEU A 72 -29.47 0.48 42.43
C LEU A 72 -29.71 1.83 41.76
N LEU A 73 -29.76 1.81 40.43
CA LEU A 73 -30.11 2.97 39.59
C LEU A 73 -31.30 2.62 38.72
N VAL A 74 -32.05 3.64 38.33
CA VAL A 74 -33.20 3.50 37.44
C VAL A 74 -33.06 4.50 36.30
N PRO A 75 -33.23 4.08 35.03
CA PRO A 75 -33.13 5.00 33.90
C PRO A 75 -34.32 5.95 33.88
N GLU A 76 -34.08 7.24 34.15
CA GLU A 76 -35.12 8.23 34.46
C GLU A 76 -36.17 8.35 33.35
N ILE A 77 -35.75 8.39 32.08
CA ILE A 77 -36.65 8.62 30.95
C ILE A 77 -37.60 7.44 30.70
N VAL A 78 -37.13 6.20 30.89
CA VAL A 78 -37.91 5.00 30.51
C VAL A 78 -38.57 4.31 31.70
N ASN A 79 -38.19 4.66 32.92
CA ASN A 79 -38.77 4.10 34.14
C ASN A 79 -38.75 5.11 35.32
N PRO A 80 -39.35 6.31 35.19
CA PRO A 80 -39.22 7.37 36.21
C PRO A 80 -39.77 6.98 37.60
N ASP A 81 -40.78 6.12 37.63
CA ASP A 81 -41.41 5.68 38.88
C ASP A 81 -40.78 4.40 39.45
N GLY A 82 -39.72 3.88 38.82
CA GLY A 82 -39.07 2.65 39.23
C GLY A 82 -38.49 2.75 40.64
N ARG A 83 -38.91 1.85 41.53
CA ARG A 83 -38.34 1.67 42.87
C ARG A 83 -37.98 0.21 43.06
N TYR A 84 -36.73 -0.02 43.42
CA TYR A 84 -36.14 -1.35 43.53
C TYR A 84 -35.39 -1.49 44.84
N SER A 85 -35.48 -2.68 45.40
CA SER A 85 -34.83 -3.08 46.64
C SER A 85 -33.92 -4.26 46.36
N ALA A 86 -32.97 -4.51 47.26
CA ALA A 86 -32.13 -5.70 47.17
C ALA A 86 -31.93 -6.38 48.52
N ASN A 87 -31.98 -7.72 48.50
CA ASN A 87 -31.56 -8.56 49.60
C ASN A 87 -30.15 -9.08 49.32
N ILE A 88 -29.28 -9.03 50.32
CA ILE A 88 -27.91 -9.52 50.22
C ILE A 88 -27.77 -10.73 51.15
N PHE A 89 -27.31 -11.84 50.59
CA PHE A 89 -27.14 -13.10 51.30
C PHE A 89 -25.69 -13.56 51.23
N LEU A 90 -25.17 -14.05 52.34
CA LEU A 90 -23.99 -14.88 52.39
C LEU A 90 -24.40 -16.34 52.14
N ILE A 91 -23.68 -17.04 51.26
CA ILE A 91 -23.91 -18.46 50.96
C ILE A 91 -22.87 -19.29 51.71
N GLU A 92 -23.32 -20.02 52.72
CA GLU A 92 -22.50 -20.94 53.53
C GLU A 92 -23.11 -22.34 53.50
N ASN A 93 -22.33 -23.35 53.09
CA ASN A 93 -22.79 -24.75 53.02
C ASN A 93 -24.13 -24.92 52.27
N ASP A 94 -24.25 -24.27 51.11
CA ASP A 94 -25.46 -24.22 50.27
C ASP A 94 -26.71 -23.65 50.95
N LYS A 95 -26.56 -22.94 52.08
CA LYS A 95 -27.63 -22.19 52.74
C LYS A 95 -27.42 -20.70 52.56
N GLU A 96 -28.51 -20.00 52.27
CA GLU A 96 -28.54 -18.55 52.14
C GLU A 96 -28.83 -17.91 53.50
N LYS A 97 -27.90 -17.11 54.00
CA LYS A 97 -28.06 -16.31 55.21
C LYS A 97 -28.16 -14.84 54.80
N LYS A 98 -29.33 -14.22 54.99
CA LYS A 98 -29.51 -12.78 54.72
C LYS A 98 -28.63 -11.97 55.66
N ILE A 99 -27.76 -11.14 55.11
CA ILE A 99 -26.83 -10.28 55.86
C ILE A 99 -27.23 -8.81 55.82
N ALA A 100 -27.88 -8.37 54.74
CA ALA A 100 -28.34 -7.01 54.58
C ALA A 100 -29.58 -6.92 53.69
N SER A 101 -30.26 -5.78 53.78
CA SER A 101 -31.41 -5.42 52.93
C SER A 101 -31.31 -3.94 52.66
N ILE A 102 -31.40 -3.54 51.39
CA ILE A 102 -31.56 -2.15 51.01
C ILE A 102 -32.98 -1.95 50.47
N ASP A 103 -33.70 -0.97 51.04
CA ASP A 103 -35.08 -0.68 50.70
C ASP A 103 -35.15 0.58 49.82
N GLY A 104 -35.60 0.41 48.58
CA GLY A 104 -35.80 1.50 47.63
C GLY A 104 -37.16 2.18 47.72
N ASN A 105 -38.13 1.62 48.47
CA ASN A 105 -39.48 2.19 48.55
C ASN A 105 -39.60 3.28 49.61
N SER A 106 -38.80 3.20 50.67
CA SER A 106 -38.87 4.12 51.82
C SER A 106 -37.88 5.29 51.74
N ILE A 107 -37.17 5.45 50.62
CA ILE A 107 -36.19 6.52 50.41
C ILE A 107 -36.53 7.35 49.18
N GLU A 108 -36.09 8.61 49.19
CA GLU A 108 -36.08 9.43 47.99
C GLU A 108 -34.93 9.00 47.08
N TRP A 109 -35.21 8.92 45.78
CA TRP A 109 -34.20 8.63 44.76
C TRP A 109 -33.75 9.95 44.14
N GLU A 110 -32.44 10.17 44.10
CA GLU A 110 -31.85 11.43 43.66
C GLU A 110 -31.59 11.44 42.16
N GLU A 111 -31.79 12.56 41.48
CA GLU A 111 -31.38 12.70 40.07
C GLU A 111 -29.85 12.61 39.95
N PHE A 112 -29.39 11.75 39.04
CA PHE A 112 -27.98 11.53 38.76
C PHE A 112 -27.71 11.55 37.26
N TYR A 113 -26.88 12.50 36.82
CA TYR A 113 -26.44 12.58 35.43
C TYR A 113 -25.07 11.92 35.25
N GLU A 114 -25.01 10.93 34.36
CA GLU A 114 -23.80 10.18 34.03
C GLU A 114 -23.18 10.75 32.73
N PRO A 115 -22.01 11.42 32.80
CA PRO A 115 -21.47 12.21 31.69
C PRO A 115 -20.86 11.40 30.53
N PHE A 116 -20.40 10.16 30.76
CA PHE A 116 -19.85 9.25 29.75
C PHE A 116 -20.93 8.70 28.83
N GLY A 117 -22.01 8.19 29.40
CA GLY A 117 -23.19 7.75 28.65
C GLY A 117 -24.04 8.93 28.18
N ARG A 118 -23.94 10.09 28.84
CA ARG A 118 -24.88 11.22 28.73
C ARG A 118 -26.31 10.75 28.99
N GLU A 119 -26.49 10.04 30.10
CA GLU A 119 -27.76 9.46 30.50
C GLU A 119 -28.13 9.96 31.89
N TYR A 120 -29.43 10.14 32.10
CA TYR A 120 -29.97 10.48 33.41
C TYR A 120 -30.53 9.23 34.09
N TYR A 121 -30.27 9.15 35.38
CA TYR A 121 -30.73 8.08 36.26
C TYR A 121 -31.37 8.70 37.50
N LEU A 122 -32.25 7.93 38.11
CA LEU A 122 -32.58 8.08 39.52
C LEU A 122 -31.63 7.16 40.30
N LYS A 123 -30.84 7.73 41.21
CA LYS A 123 -29.93 7.01 42.10
C LYS A 123 -30.70 6.60 43.36
N GLY A 124 -30.83 5.30 43.53
CA GLY A 124 -31.52 4.68 44.66
C GLY A 124 -30.57 4.25 45.76
N PRO A 125 -30.97 3.26 46.57
CA PRO A 125 -30.23 2.90 47.76
C PRO A 125 -28.90 2.23 47.41
N GLU A 126 -27.94 2.33 48.32
CA GLU A 126 -26.64 1.68 48.20
C GLU A 126 -26.29 0.91 49.48
N PHE A 127 -25.44 -0.09 49.30
CA PHE A 127 -24.84 -0.89 50.35
C PHE A 127 -23.33 -0.95 50.11
N GLU A 128 -22.57 -0.75 51.17
CA GLU A 128 -21.11 -0.86 51.13
C GLU A 128 -20.63 -1.44 52.46
N GLU A 129 -19.96 -2.59 52.38
CA GLU A 129 -19.37 -3.23 53.56
C GLU A 129 -18.13 -4.03 53.17
N GLN A 130 -17.12 -4.00 54.03
CA GLN A 130 -15.97 -4.90 53.91
C GLN A 130 -16.40 -6.30 54.35
N VAL A 131 -16.38 -7.25 53.41
CA VAL A 131 -16.82 -8.63 53.65
C VAL A 131 -15.67 -9.62 53.48
N LEU A 132 -15.80 -10.78 54.13
CA LEU A 132 -14.81 -11.86 54.02
C LEU A 132 -14.84 -12.52 52.64
N ALA A 133 -13.76 -13.21 52.28
CA ALA A 133 -13.74 -14.12 51.15
C ALA A 133 -14.92 -15.11 51.22
N GLY A 134 -15.62 -15.31 50.10
CA GLY A 134 -16.80 -16.16 50.09
C GLY A 134 -17.71 -15.96 48.88
N LYS A 135 -18.90 -16.57 48.97
CA LYS A 135 -19.95 -16.49 47.95
C LYS A 135 -21.13 -15.69 48.49
N TYR A 136 -21.58 -14.73 47.69
CA TYR A 136 -22.69 -13.85 48.03
C TYR A 136 -23.75 -13.87 46.93
N LYS A 137 -25.02 -13.74 47.32
CA LYS A 137 -26.15 -13.54 46.42
C LYS A 137 -26.73 -12.15 46.64
N ILE A 138 -26.94 -11.40 45.57
CA ILE A 138 -27.70 -10.16 45.56
C ILE A 138 -28.99 -10.46 44.81
N GLU A 139 -30.12 -10.37 45.49
CA GLU A 139 -31.45 -10.56 44.93
C GLU A 139 -32.13 -9.20 44.78
N VAL A 140 -32.30 -8.74 43.54
CA VAL A 140 -32.95 -7.46 43.23
C VAL A 140 -34.42 -7.71 42.94
N PHE A 141 -35.30 -6.89 43.52
CA PHE A 141 -36.74 -7.02 43.40
C PHE A 141 -37.44 -5.66 43.45
N SER A 142 -38.70 -5.63 43.02
CA SER A 142 -39.63 -4.52 43.21
C SER A 142 -41.02 -5.05 43.57
N ASP A 143 -41.95 -4.17 43.96
CA ASP A 143 -43.30 -4.57 44.40
C ASP A 143 -44.05 -5.44 43.38
N ASN A 144 -43.84 -5.16 42.08
CA ASN A 144 -44.42 -5.92 40.97
C ASN A 144 -43.40 -6.74 40.17
N ASN A 145 -42.10 -6.64 40.51
CA ASN A 145 -40.99 -7.22 39.77
C ASN A 145 -41.02 -6.94 38.26
N ILE A 146 -41.37 -5.72 37.86
CA ILE A 146 -41.42 -5.31 36.46
C ILE A 146 -40.61 -4.03 36.27
N GLY A 147 -39.85 -4.00 35.18
CA GLY A 147 -39.24 -2.78 34.65
C GLY A 147 -37.72 -2.81 34.64
N LYS A 148 -37.14 -1.75 34.09
CA LYS A 148 -35.70 -1.60 33.91
C LYS A 148 -35.03 -1.01 35.13
N TYR A 149 -33.88 -1.55 35.47
CA TYR A 149 -32.99 -1.04 36.51
C TYR A 149 -31.54 -1.32 36.13
N VAL A 150 -30.62 -0.72 36.88
CA VAL A 150 -29.20 -0.99 36.78
C VAL A 150 -28.68 -1.36 38.16
N LEU A 151 -27.98 -2.48 38.25
CA LEU A 151 -27.20 -2.84 39.43
C LEU A 151 -25.76 -2.38 39.20
N ALA A 152 -25.31 -1.38 39.94
CA ALA A 152 -23.90 -1.01 40.00
C ALA A 152 -23.22 -1.84 41.10
N ALA A 153 -22.08 -2.46 40.78
CA ALA A 153 -21.29 -3.25 41.72
C ALA A 153 -19.80 -2.89 41.60
N GLY A 154 -19.10 -2.87 42.74
CA GLY A 154 -17.69 -2.49 42.80
C GLY A 154 -17.44 -0.99 42.64
N LYS A 155 -16.23 -0.55 42.98
CA LYS A 155 -15.81 0.86 42.97
C LYS A 155 -14.46 1.11 42.30
N GLU A 156 -13.63 0.08 42.14
CA GLU A 156 -12.30 0.24 41.56
C GLU A 156 -12.40 0.45 40.05
N GLU A 157 -11.76 1.52 39.57
CA GLU A 157 -11.66 1.79 38.15
C GLU A 157 -10.57 0.92 37.53
N SER A 158 -10.96 0.07 36.57
CA SER A 158 -10.02 -0.71 35.79
C SER A 158 -10.38 -0.59 34.31
N PHE A 159 -9.54 0.11 33.55
CA PHE A 159 -9.70 0.24 32.10
C PHE A 159 -8.46 -0.28 31.40
N ASN A 160 -8.63 -1.40 30.68
CA ASN A 160 -7.66 -1.86 29.71
C ASN A 160 -8.10 -1.46 28.29
N ALA A 161 -7.16 -1.39 27.34
CA ALA A 161 -7.46 -0.92 26.00
C ALA A 161 -8.51 -1.79 25.26
N VAL A 162 -8.66 -3.06 25.64
CA VAL A 162 -9.69 -3.96 25.09
C VAL A 162 -11.08 -3.59 25.61
N SER A 163 -11.21 -3.27 26.90
CA SER A 163 -12.45 -2.84 27.53
C SER A 163 -12.97 -1.54 26.93
N LEU A 164 -12.08 -0.61 26.58
CA LEU A 164 -12.40 0.64 25.89
C LEU A 164 -12.96 0.42 24.47
N ILE A 165 -12.39 -0.51 23.70
CA ILE A 165 -12.94 -0.87 22.39
C ILE A 165 -14.32 -1.51 22.53
N ASN A 166 -14.50 -2.39 23.52
CA ASN A 166 -15.80 -3.00 23.79
C ASN A 166 -16.86 -1.96 24.19
N LEU A 167 -16.47 -0.95 24.98
CA LEU A 167 -17.33 0.17 25.37
C LEU A 167 -17.86 0.92 24.14
N PHE A 168 -16.97 1.21 23.19
CA PHE A 168 -17.29 1.94 21.96
C PHE A 168 -18.41 1.28 21.15
N TRP A 169 -18.51 -0.06 21.17
CA TRP A 169 -19.58 -0.80 20.50
C TRP A 169 -20.82 -1.04 21.37
N ARG A 170 -20.65 -1.15 22.70
CA ARG A 170 -21.75 -1.45 23.63
C ARG A 170 -22.62 -0.23 23.94
N ILE A 171 -22.06 0.96 24.09
CA ILE A 171 -22.85 2.16 24.42
C ILE A 171 -23.92 2.47 23.36
N PRO A 172 -23.62 2.45 22.04
CA PRO A 172 -24.65 2.59 21.01
C PRO A 172 -25.81 1.60 21.17
N LEU A 173 -25.52 0.34 21.50
CA LEU A 173 -26.54 -0.69 21.73
C LEU A 173 -27.35 -0.40 22.99
N LEU A 174 -26.72 0.07 24.07
CA LEU A 174 -27.41 0.51 25.29
C LEU A 174 -28.38 1.65 24.99
N LYS A 175 -27.95 2.67 24.24
CA LYS A 175 -28.79 3.81 23.87
C LYS A 175 -30.06 3.37 23.14
N ILE A 176 -29.94 2.51 22.12
CA ILE A 176 -31.10 2.00 21.37
C ILE A 176 -31.99 1.09 22.20
N SER A 177 -31.37 0.18 22.96
CA SER A 177 -32.09 -0.99 23.47
C SER A 177 -32.58 -0.81 24.90
N PHE A 178 -31.77 -0.18 25.75
CA PHE A 178 -32.06 0.08 27.16
C PHE A 178 -32.66 1.47 27.37
N PHE A 179 -31.96 2.54 26.99
CA PHE A 179 -32.36 3.93 27.27
C PHE A 179 -33.39 4.51 26.31
N LYS A 180 -33.52 3.94 25.10
CA LYS A 180 -34.37 4.49 24.03
C LYS A 180 -33.99 5.93 23.64
N THR A 181 -32.71 6.27 23.74
CA THR A 181 -32.13 7.58 23.42
C THR A 181 -31.37 7.56 22.09
N SER A 182 -31.00 8.74 21.58
CA SER A 182 -30.27 8.88 20.32
C SER A 182 -28.82 8.43 20.43
N VAL A 183 -28.40 7.50 19.57
CA VAL A 183 -27.01 7.03 19.46
C VAL A 183 -26.03 8.17 19.16
N LEU A 184 -26.48 9.22 18.48
CA LEU A 184 -25.62 10.36 18.13
C LEU A 184 -25.04 11.04 19.37
N GLN A 185 -25.74 11.01 20.51
CA GLN A 185 -25.23 11.57 21.75
C GLN A 185 -23.94 10.88 22.22
N PHE A 186 -23.77 9.58 21.95
CA PHE A 186 -22.54 8.86 22.28
C PHE A 186 -21.35 9.41 21.47
N PHE A 187 -21.53 9.70 20.19
CA PHE A 187 -20.46 10.23 19.34
C PHE A 187 -20.06 11.67 19.67
N LEU A 188 -20.82 12.36 20.53
CA LEU A 188 -20.49 13.66 21.09
C LEU A 188 -19.77 13.58 22.44
N THR A 189 -19.54 12.37 22.96
CA THR A 189 -18.74 12.14 24.17
C THR A 189 -17.25 12.14 23.81
N PRO A 190 -16.34 12.43 24.77
CA PRO A 190 -14.90 12.33 24.53
C PRO A 190 -14.47 10.97 23.97
N VAL A 191 -15.05 9.87 24.47
CA VAL A 191 -14.80 8.51 24.00
C VAL A 191 -15.30 8.29 22.57
N GLY A 192 -16.50 8.78 22.26
CA GLY A 192 -17.08 8.73 20.91
C GLY A 192 -16.24 9.49 19.87
N ILE A 193 -15.81 10.71 20.21
CA ILE A 193 -14.95 11.56 19.37
C ILE A 193 -13.59 10.89 19.15
N ALA A 194 -12.96 10.39 20.23
CA ALA A 194 -11.68 9.69 20.15
C ALA A 194 -11.75 8.47 19.22
N GLY A 195 -12.85 7.69 19.28
CA GLY A 195 -13.04 6.54 18.41
C GLY A 195 -13.22 6.88 16.94
N ILE A 196 -14.01 7.92 16.62
CA ILE A 196 -14.13 8.42 15.24
C ILE A 196 -12.77 8.90 14.73
N GLY A 197 -12.01 9.64 15.55
CA GLY A 197 -10.67 10.10 15.22
C GLY A 197 -9.70 8.95 14.93
N ALA A 198 -9.70 7.91 15.76
CA ALA A 198 -8.87 6.72 15.57
C ALA A 198 -9.20 5.98 14.26
N LEU A 199 -10.49 5.83 13.94
CA LEU A 199 -10.92 5.22 12.68
C LEU A 199 -10.48 6.04 11.46
N GLY A 200 -10.62 7.36 11.53
CA GLY A 200 -10.16 8.28 10.47
C GLY A 200 -8.65 8.17 10.22
N ALA A 201 -7.84 8.17 11.29
CA ALA A 201 -6.39 8.02 11.19
C ALA A 201 -5.98 6.72 10.48
N ILE A 202 -6.68 5.62 10.75
CA ILE A 202 -6.39 4.32 10.13
C ILE A 202 -6.70 4.32 8.64
N ILE A 203 -7.83 4.92 8.24
CA ILE A 203 -8.19 5.06 6.83
C ILE A 203 -7.10 5.85 6.08
N ILE A 204 -6.60 6.94 6.69
CA ILE A 204 -5.52 7.76 6.13
C ILE A 204 -4.23 6.93 5.99
N ILE A 205 -3.84 6.18 7.02
CA ILE A 205 -2.65 5.32 6.96
C ILE A 205 -2.76 4.31 5.83
N PHE A 206 -3.91 3.63 5.68
CA PHE A 206 -4.12 2.68 4.59
C PHE A 206 -4.05 3.34 3.21
N ALA A 207 -4.63 4.54 3.05
CA ALA A 207 -4.55 5.29 1.81
C ALA A 207 -3.10 5.66 1.44
N VAL A 208 -2.32 6.12 2.42
CA VAL A 208 -0.89 6.45 2.23
C VAL A 208 -0.08 5.21 1.85
N LEU A 209 -0.27 4.09 2.55
CA LEU A 209 0.42 2.84 2.25
C LEU A 209 0.11 2.32 0.84
N ASN A 210 -1.16 2.40 0.43
CA ASN A 210 -1.58 2.01 -0.92
C ASN A 210 -0.93 2.91 -1.99
N TYR A 211 -0.92 4.22 -1.76
CA TYR A 211 -0.26 5.19 -2.65
C TYR A 211 1.25 4.87 -2.81
N ILE A 212 1.95 4.60 -1.71
CA ILE A 212 3.36 4.20 -1.72
C ILE A 212 3.56 2.90 -2.51
N PHE A 213 2.69 1.91 -2.32
CA PHE A 213 2.79 0.63 -3.03
C PHE A 213 2.65 0.80 -4.56
N VAL A 214 1.73 1.66 -5.00
CA VAL A 214 1.57 2.01 -6.42
C VAL A 214 2.84 2.67 -6.97
N LEU A 215 3.37 3.67 -6.26
CA LEU A 215 4.61 4.35 -6.65
C LEU A 215 5.80 3.39 -6.79
N ILE A 216 5.99 2.50 -5.82
CA ILE A 216 7.03 1.47 -5.86
C ILE A 216 6.81 0.53 -7.05
N GLY A 217 5.57 0.09 -7.27
CA GLY A 217 5.21 -0.77 -8.40
C GLY A 217 5.58 -0.15 -9.75
N ASP A 218 5.29 1.13 -9.93
CA ASP A 218 5.60 1.83 -11.18
C ASP A 218 7.09 2.10 -11.35
N ALA A 219 7.80 2.48 -10.28
CA ALA A 219 9.26 2.62 -10.30
C ALA A 219 9.95 1.30 -10.70
N ILE A 220 9.50 0.16 -10.17
CA ILE A 220 10.03 -1.17 -10.52
C ILE A 220 9.73 -1.51 -11.99
N LYS A 221 8.52 -1.23 -12.50
CA LYS A 221 8.17 -1.47 -13.90
C LYS A 221 9.05 -0.65 -14.85
N HIS A 222 9.26 0.64 -14.55
CA HIS A 222 10.12 1.51 -15.34
C HIS A 222 11.57 1.02 -15.36
N ARG A 223 12.12 0.61 -14.21
CA ARG A 223 13.49 0.07 -14.12
C ARG A 223 13.68 -1.25 -14.91
N LYS A 224 12.63 -2.07 -15.04
CA LYS A 224 12.69 -3.37 -15.76
C LYS A 224 12.31 -3.29 -17.24
N ALA A 225 11.89 -2.12 -17.74
CA ALA A 225 11.52 -1.98 -19.14
C ALA A 225 12.76 -2.14 -20.04
N LYS A 226 12.62 -2.88 -21.15
CA LYS A 226 13.68 -2.96 -22.16
C LYS A 226 13.81 -1.59 -22.80
N THR A 227 15.00 -1.00 -22.70
CA THR A 227 15.28 0.35 -23.22
C THR A 227 16.23 0.26 -24.42
N LEU A 228 15.77 0.72 -25.57
CA LEU A 228 16.61 0.93 -26.75
C LEU A 228 16.50 2.39 -27.17
N LEU A 229 17.63 3.03 -27.43
CA LEU A 229 17.69 4.32 -28.09
C LEU A 229 18.32 4.12 -29.47
N LEU A 230 17.57 4.42 -30.52
CA LEU A 230 17.95 4.15 -31.90
C LEU A 230 18.15 5.49 -32.59
N THR A 231 19.39 5.96 -32.62
CA THR A 231 19.77 7.26 -33.17
C THR A 231 20.17 7.14 -34.65
N SER A 232 20.01 8.23 -35.38
CA SER A 232 20.57 8.34 -36.73
C SER A 232 22.08 8.55 -36.68
N ALA A 233 22.56 9.55 -35.93
CA ALA A 233 23.96 9.97 -35.88
C ALA A 233 24.55 9.94 -34.45
N GLY A 234 24.37 8.81 -33.75
CA GLY A 234 25.13 8.54 -32.53
C GLY A 234 25.01 9.61 -31.44
N MET A 235 26.13 10.18 -31.01
CA MET A 235 26.23 11.16 -29.93
C MET A 235 25.81 12.59 -30.31
N GLU A 236 25.37 12.84 -31.55
CA GLU A 236 24.57 14.05 -31.87
C GLU A 236 23.34 14.16 -30.94
N MET A 237 22.85 13.03 -30.42
CA MET A 237 21.75 12.94 -29.47
C MET A 237 22.19 13.02 -28.00
N LYS A 238 23.40 13.50 -27.67
CA LYS A 238 23.95 13.54 -26.30
C LYS A 238 23.01 14.17 -25.26
N GLY A 239 22.29 15.24 -25.64
CA GLY A 239 21.32 15.90 -24.76
C GLY A 239 20.14 15.00 -24.40
N GLU A 240 19.64 14.22 -25.35
CA GLU A 240 18.59 13.24 -25.09
C GLU A 240 19.10 12.01 -24.34
N ILE A 241 20.33 11.56 -24.63
CA ILE A 241 20.99 10.47 -23.89
C ILE A 241 21.15 10.84 -22.42
N ALA A 242 21.58 12.08 -22.11
CA ALA A 242 21.73 12.57 -20.75
C ALA A 242 20.42 12.54 -19.95
N LYS A 243 19.29 12.89 -20.58
CA LYS A 243 17.94 12.85 -19.96
C LYS A 243 17.48 11.45 -19.60
N LEU A 244 18.06 10.40 -20.22
CA LEU A 244 17.69 9.01 -19.98
C LEU A 244 18.51 8.33 -18.87
N LEU A 245 19.57 8.99 -18.38
CA LEU A 245 20.46 8.43 -17.36
C LEU A 245 19.74 8.38 -16.01
N GLN A 246 19.73 7.21 -15.38
CA GLN A 246 19.15 7.00 -14.04
C GLN A 246 20.19 7.11 -12.92
N LYS A 247 21.45 7.41 -13.26
CA LYS A 247 22.57 7.58 -12.33
C LYS A 247 23.54 8.62 -12.89
N PRO A 248 24.43 9.19 -12.04
CA PRO A 248 25.43 10.14 -12.51
C PRO A 248 26.27 9.57 -13.64
N ALA A 249 26.61 10.41 -14.61
CA ALA A 249 27.28 9.98 -15.83
C ALA A 249 28.65 9.30 -15.55
N TYR A 250 29.38 9.75 -14.53
CA TYR A 250 30.66 9.13 -14.13
C TYR A 250 30.54 7.67 -13.63
N ASP A 251 29.36 7.25 -13.19
CA ASP A 251 29.09 5.86 -12.78
C ASP A 251 28.60 4.99 -13.94
N ILE A 252 28.34 5.56 -15.12
CA ILE A 252 27.83 4.84 -16.29
C ILE A 252 28.98 4.12 -16.99
N THR A 253 28.87 2.80 -17.12
CA THR A 253 29.83 1.98 -17.86
C THR A 253 29.29 1.61 -19.23
N VAL A 254 30.07 1.84 -20.28
CA VAL A 254 29.67 1.65 -21.68
C VAL A 254 30.55 0.61 -22.35
N ALA A 255 29.94 -0.39 -23.01
CA ALA A 255 30.61 -1.14 -24.06
C ALA A 255 30.35 -0.43 -25.40
N PHE A 256 31.40 0.14 -25.96
CA PHE A 256 31.38 0.87 -27.23
C PHE A 256 31.81 -0.05 -28.36
N VAL A 257 30.84 -0.55 -29.12
CA VAL A 257 31.04 -1.58 -30.14
C VAL A 257 31.39 -0.94 -31.47
N THR A 258 32.66 -1.06 -31.88
CA THR A 258 33.26 -0.36 -33.03
C THR A 258 33.34 -1.19 -34.31
N THR A 259 32.89 -2.46 -34.27
CA THR A 259 33.05 -3.44 -35.36
C THR A 259 32.49 -3.00 -36.71
N ALA A 260 31.46 -2.15 -36.73
CA ALA A 260 30.86 -1.65 -37.97
C ALA A 260 31.80 -0.72 -38.75
N ALA A 261 32.72 -0.02 -38.07
CA ALA A 261 33.63 0.94 -38.68
C ALA A 261 34.87 0.29 -39.33
N LYS A 262 35.17 -0.98 -39.06
CA LYS A 262 36.36 -1.68 -39.57
C LYS A 262 36.58 -1.60 -41.09
N PRO A 263 35.55 -1.77 -41.96
CA PRO A 263 35.72 -1.66 -43.39
C PRO A 263 35.58 -0.21 -43.92
N GLU A 264 35.38 0.78 -43.05
CA GLU A 264 35.22 2.18 -43.44
C GLU A 264 36.58 2.89 -43.51
N GLU A 265 36.72 3.80 -44.48
CA GLU A 265 37.93 4.61 -44.64
C GLU A 265 37.91 5.86 -43.74
N ASP A 266 36.74 6.48 -43.57
CA ASP A 266 36.52 7.59 -42.65
C ASP A 266 35.96 7.07 -41.32
N ILE A 267 36.71 7.31 -40.24
CA ILE A 267 36.36 6.91 -38.87
C ILE A 267 36.24 8.12 -37.93
N LEU A 268 36.17 9.34 -38.45
CA LEU A 268 36.14 10.56 -37.63
C LEU A 268 34.90 10.62 -36.72
N TYR A 269 33.76 10.12 -37.19
CA TYR A 269 32.53 10.04 -36.38
C TYR A 269 32.72 9.15 -35.14
N LEU A 270 33.46 8.04 -35.27
CA LEU A 270 33.73 7.11 -34.18
C LEU A 270 34.49 7.81 -33.05
N GLN A 271 35.50 8.60 -33.42
CA GLN A 271 36.31 9.36 -32.48
C GLN A 271 35.49 10.46 -31.81
N LYS A 272 34.66 11.18 -32.57
CA LYS A 272 33.75 12.21 -32.03
C LYS A 272 32.79 11.63 -31.00
N ASP A 273 32.17 10.49 -31.29
CA ASP A 273 31.25 9.84 -30.36
C ASP A 273 31.97 9.31 -29.11
N PHE A 274 33.17 8.74 -29.27
CA PHE A 274 34.01 8.32 -28.16
C PHE A 274 34.36 9.48 -27.23
N GLU A 275 34.88 10.59 -27.78
CA GLU A 275 35.23 11.78 -27.00
C GLU A 275 34.01 12.42 -26.35
N ALA A 276 32.88 12.53 -27.06
CA ALA A 276 31.64 13.05 -26.48
C ALA A 276 31.18 12.23 -25.26
N MET A 277 31.30 10.91 -25.30
CA MET A 277 31.00 10.06 -24.12
C MET A 277 32.01 10.27 -22.98
N LYS A 278 33.29 10.46 -23.30
CA LYS A 278 34.34 10.77 -22.31
C LYS A 278 34.11 12.12 -21.65
N GLU A 279 33.75 13.15 -22.41
CA GLU A 279 33.38 14.48 -21.92
C GLU A 279 32.14 14.44 -21.02
N MET A 280 31.16 13.59 -21.35
CA MET A 280 30.01 13.33 -20.48
C MET A 280 30.40 12.59 -19.19
N GLY A 281 31.61 12.05 -19.07
CA GLY A 281 32.12 11.36 -17.90
C GLY A 281 31.97 9.83 -17.95
N PHE A 282 31.47 9.24 -19.04
CA PHE A 282 31.25 7.79 -19.11
C PHE A 282 32.55 6.99 -18.98
N ASN A 283 32.46 5.83 -18.33
CA ASN A 283 33.49 4.81 -18.36
C ASN A 283 33.32 3.94 -19.61
N VAL A 284 33.94 4.37 -20.71
CA VAL A 284 33.83 3.74 -22.03
C VAL A 284 34.91 2.69 -22.22
N GLN A 285 34.49 1.47 -22.59
CA GLN A 285 35.36 0.39 -23.04
C GLN A 285 35.06 0.09 -24.50
N GLU A 286 36.07 0.19 -25.37
CA GLU A 286 35.96 -0.25 -26.75
C GLU A 286 35.83 -1.78 -26.84
N VAL A 287 34.92 -2.27 -27.68
CA VAL A 287 34.65 -3.69 -27.86
C VAL A 287 34.49 -4.04 -29.34
N ASP A 288 35.47 -4.75 -29.89
CA ASP A 288 35.28 -5.44 -31.17
C ASP A 288 34.61 -6.80 -30.97
N ILE A 289 33.45 -7.01 -31.59
CA ILE A 289 32.65 -8.23 -31.48
C ILE A 289 32.99 -9.30 -32.53
N GLU A 290 33.79 -9.00 -33.55
CA GLU A 290 34.00 -9.91 -34.71
C GLU A 290 34.64 -11.26 -34.33
N GLN A 291 35.57 -11.23 -33.39
CA GLN A 291 36.31 -12.40 -32.94
C GLN A 291 35.85 -12.93 -31.58
N LYS A 292 34.76 -12.39 -31.03
CA LYS A 292 34.24 -12.79 -29.73
C LYS A 292 33.19 -13.89 -29.84
N THR A 293 33.22 -14.80 -28.88
CA THR A 293 32.19 -15.80 -28.68
C THR A 293 30.98 -15.22 -27.93
N GLU A 294 29.85 -15.93 -27.94
CA GLU A 294 28.67 -15.55 -27.14
C GLU A 294 29.00 -15.40 -25.65
N ARG A 295 29.89 -16.25 -25.13
CA ARG A 295 30.29 -16.27 -23.73
C ARG A 295 31.10 -15.02 -23.37
N GLU A 296 32.17 -14.74 -24.12
CA GLU A 296 33.00 -13.56 -23.89
C GLU A 296 32.18 -12.28 -23.97
N LEU A 297 31.28 -12.15 -24.96
CA LEU A 297 30.40 -10.98 -25.04
C LEU A 297 29.45 -10.87 -23.84
N SER A 298 28.97 -12.00 -23.32
CA SER A 298 28.12 -12.00 -22.12
C SER A 298 28.90 -11.52 -20.90
N GLU A 299 30.14 -11.97 -20.74
CA GLU A 299 31.03 -11.60 -19.64
C GLU A 299 31.45 -10.12 -19.70
N ILE A 300 31.65 -9.57 -20.90
CA ILE A 300 31.90 -8.13 -21.07
C ILE A 300 30.63 -7.34 -20.75
N PHE A 301 29.50 -7.66 -21.38
CA PHE A 301 28.27 -6.85 -21.27
C PHE A 301 27.59 -6.95 -19.90
N GLN A 302 27.81 -8.02 -19.11
CA GLN A 302 27.25 -8.10 -17.76
C GLN A 302 27.80 -7.01 -16.83
N LEU A 303 28.98 -6.47 -17.12
CA LEU A 303 29.62 -5.40 -16.35
C LEU A 303 29.28 -4.00 -16.85
N LYS A 304 28.45 -3.89 -17.90
CA LYS A 304 28.11 -2.62 -18.55
C LYS A 304 26.69 -2.18 -18.26
N ASP A 305 26.47 -0.87 -18.21
CA ASP A 305 25.15 -0.27 -18.16
C ASP A 305 24.56 -0.06 -19.55
N ILE A 306 25.44 0.30 -20.49
CA ILE A 306 25.10 0.62 -21.87
C ILE A 306 25.91 -0.27 -22.81
N VAL A 307 25.23 -0.83 -23.81
CA VAL A 307 25.89 -1.33 -25.03
C VAL A 307 25.58 -0.34 -26.13
N PHE A 308 26.57 0.46 -26.50
CA PHE A 308 26.51 1.42 -27.59
C PHE A 308 27.08 0.74 -28.84
N VAL A 309 26.30 0.64 -29.90
CA VAL A 309 26.71 0.03 -31.16
C VAL A 309 26.82 1.08 -32.24
N GLU A 310 28.04 1.25 -32.74
CA GLU A 310 28.38 2.31 -33.67
C GLU A 310 27.87 2.13 -35.10
N GLY A 311 27.96 3.24 -35.84
CA GLY A 311 27.79 3.32 -37.28
C GLY A 311 28.95 2.70 -38.07
N GLY A 312 28.79 2.69 -39.39
CA GLY A 312 29.69 2.06 -40.35
C GLY A 312 28.95 1.07 -41.25
N ASN A 313 29.58 -0.03 -41.65
CA ASN A 313 28.97 -0.98 -42.57
C ASN A 313 27.98 -1.94 -41.88
N THR A 314 26.69 -1.75 -42.12
CA THR A 314 25.59 -2.56 -41.55
C THR A 314 25.69 -4.05 -41.94
N PHE A 315 26.11 -4.36 -43.17
CA PHE A 315 26.22 -5.76 -43.62
C PHE A 315 27.35 -6.49 -42.91
N TYR A 316 28.49 -5.82 -42.72
CA TYR A 316 29.62 -6.31 -41.95
C TYR A 316 29.24 -6.52 -40.49
N LEU A 317 28.62 -5.51 -39.87
CA LEU A 317 28.14 -5.57 -38.49
C LEU A 317 27.20 -6.76 -38.26
N LEU A 318 26.20 -6.94 -39.12
CA LEU A 318 25.24 -8.03 -38.97
C LEU A 318 25.90 -9.41 -39.13
N LYS A 319 26.91 -9.54 -39.99
CA LYS A 319 27.69 -10.79 -40.12
C LYS A 319 28.42 -11.10 -38.81
N ALA A 320 29.12 -10.13 -38.24
CA ALA A 320 29.82 -10.28 -36.95
C ALA A 320 28.83 -10.63 -35.83
N MET A 321 27.74 -9.89 -35.70
CA MET A 321 26.68 -10.11 -34.71
C MET A 321 26.07 -11.52 -34.77
N ARG A 322 25.94 -12.10 -35.96
CA ARG A 322 25.45 -13.48 -36.12
C ARG A 322 26.48 -14.50 -35.67
N LYS A 323 27.76 -14.31 -36.01
CA LYS A 323 28.85 -15.20 -35.62
C LYS A 323 28.97 -15.34 -34.09
N CYS A 324 28.72 -14.26 -33.35
CA CYS A 324 28.83 -14.22 -31.90
C CYS A 324 27.49 -14.35 -31.15
N ASN A 325 26.39 -14.71 -31.82
CA ASN A 325 25.03 -14.79 -31.24
C ASN A 325 24.58 -13.52 -30.49
N PHE A 326 25.00 -12.33 -30.96
CA PHE A 326 24.75 -11.04 -30.32
C PHE A 326 23.29 -10.82 -29.91
N LYS A 327 22.34 -11.22 -30.77
CA LYS A 327 20.89 -11.14 -30.49
C LYS A 327 20.51 -11.77 -29.15
N LYS A 328 21.07 -12.93 -28.83
CA LYS A 328 20.76 -13.65 -27.59
C LYS A 328 21.37 -12.96 -26.38
N VAL A 329 22.60 -12.44 -26.52
CA VAL A 329 23.29 -11.66 -25.49
C VAL A 329 22.50 -10.38 -25.19
N ILE A 330 22.18 -9.57 -26.21
CA ILE A 330 21.51 -8.28 -26.00
C ILE A 330 20.08 -8.43 -25.47
N ARG A 331 19.36 -9.50 -25.84
CA ARG A 331 18.04 -9.78 -25.25
C ARG A 331 18.10 -10.09 -23.76
N ARG A 332 19.19 -10.71 -23.27
CA ARG A 332 19.41 -10.94 -21.83
C ARG A 332 19.81 -9.64 -21.15
N PHE A 333 20.73 -8.88 -21.75
CA PHE A 333 21.16 -7.56 -21.29
C PHE A 333 19.97 -6.60 -21.08
N LEU A 334 19.11 -6.45 -22.09
CA LEU A 334 17.91 -5.60 -22.00
C LEU A 334 16.89 -6.06 -20.93
N LYS A 335 16.81 -7.38 -20.65
CA LYS A 335 15.92 -7.90 -19.59
C LYS A 335 16.39 -7.52 -18.19
N GLN A 336 17.66 -7.12 -18.03
CA GLN A 336 18.23 -6.65 -16.76
C GLN A 336 17.96 -5.15 -16.53
N GLY A 337 17.21 -4.48 -17.42
CA GLY A 337 16.95 -3.03 -17.34
C GLY A 337 18.08 -2.16 -17.90
N LYS A 338 19.05 -2.78 -18.57
CA LYS A 338 20.21 -2.10 -19.18
C LYS A 338 19.87 -1.56 -20.57
N VAL A 339 20.68 -0.64 -21.08
CA VAL A 339 20.33 0.19 -22.25
C VAL A 339 21.11 -0.19 -23.50
N TYR A 340 20.42 -0.46 -24.59
CA TYR A 340 21.05 -0.52 -25.91
C TYR A 340 20.97 0.84 -26.58
N ILE A 341 22.09 1.36 -27.07
CA ILE A 341 22.11 2.53 -27.94
C ILE A 341 22.65 2.08 -29.30
N GLY A 342 21.92 2.36 -30.38
CA GLY A 342 22.39 2.12 -31.74
C GLY A 342 22.60 3.45 -32.45
N ALA A 343 23.74 3.61 -33.09
CA ALA A 343 24.03 4.70 -34.01
C ALA A 343 24.01 4.17 -35.44
N SER A 344 23.29 4.83 -36.35
CA SER A 344 23.27 4.48 -37.78
C SER A 344 23.10 2.97 -38.06
N ALA A 345 24.15 2.26 -38.49
CA ALA A 345 24.17 0.81 -38.66
C ALA A 345 23.69 0.04 -37.41
N GLY A 346 24.14 0.44 -36.22
CA GLY A 346 23.69 -0.06 -34.93
C GLY A 346 22.18 0.11 -34.69
N SER A 347 21.55 1.14 -35.26
CA SER A 347 20.09 1.28 -35.27
C SER A 347 19.44 0.36 -36.29
N ILE A 348 19.93 0.33 -37.52
CA ILE A 348 19.36 -0.46 -38.63
C ILE A 348 19.30 -1.96 -38.27
N VAL A 349 20.36 -2.52 -37.69
CA VAL A 349 20.42 -3.95 -37.34
C VAL A 349 19.33 -4.39 -36.34
N THR A 350 18.76 -3.47 -35.56
CA THR A 350 17.71 -3.81 -34.58
C THR A 350 16.37 -4.18 -35.21
N GLY A 351 16.15 -3.77 -36.46
CA GLY A 351 14.92 -4.00 -37.21
C GLY A 351 14.67 -5.45 -37.57
N LYS A 352 13.54 -5.69 -38.24
CA LYS A 352 13.20 -6.98 -38.85
C LYS A 352 14.14 -7.29 -40.01
N THR A 353 14.55 -6.29 -40.77
CA THR A 353 15.50 -6.40 -41.87
C THR A 353 16.50 -5.24 -41.88
N ILE A 354 17.65 -5.44 -42.53
CA ILE A 354 18.65 -4.39 -42.76
C ILE A 354 18.60 -3.82 -44.18
N LYS A 355 17.48 -3.99 -44.89
CA LYS A 355 17.38 -3.61 -46.31
C LYS A 355 17.64 -2.13 -46.54
N THR A 356 17.25 -1.29 -45.60
CA THR A 356 17.41 0.17 -45.65
C THR A 356 18.87 0.62 -45.76
N ALA A 357 19.82 -0.19 -45.29
CA ALA A 357 21.26 0.08 -45.43
C ALA A 357 21.68 0.25 -46.90
N GLY A 358 21.04 -0.48 -47.83
CA GLY A 358 21.33 -0.40 -49.26
C GLY A 358 20.37 0.49 -50.06
N TRP A 359 19.63 1.40 -49.40
CA TRP A 359 18.63 2.21 -50.10
C TRP A 359 19.21 3.45 -50.76
N LYS A 360 20.02 4.26 -50.05
CA LYS A 360 20.82 5.36 -50.61
C LYS A 360 22.08 4.82 -51.31
N SER A 361 23.01 5.69 -51.70
CA SER A 361 24.43 5.35 -51.94
C SER A 361 25.11 4.90 -50.63
N GLY A 362 24.41 4.05 -49.87
CA GLY A 362 24.73 3.58 -48.53
C GLY A 362 25.63 2.36 -48.61
N ASP A 363 25.57 1.56 -47.55
CA ASP A 363 26.53 0.50 -47.30
C ASP A 363 26.61 -0.51 -48.46
N LYS A 364 27.81 -0.69 -49.00
CA LYS A 364 28.08 -1.79 -49.93
C LYS A 364 28.04 -3.11 -49.16
N ASN A 365 27.41 -4.15 -49.72
CA ASN A 365 27.39 -5.49 -49.12
C ASN A 365 28.71 -6.23 -49.38
N LEU A 366 29.80 -5.73 -48.78
CA LEU A 366 31.18 -6.22 -48.97
C LEU A 366 31.33 -7.69 -48.60
N VAL A 367 30.53 -8.15 -47.62
CA VAL A 367 30.58 -9.51 -47.09
C VAL A 367 29.61 -10.49 -47.78
N LYS A 368 28.97 -10.07 -48.88
CA LYS A 368 28.05 -10.89 -49.70
C LYS A 368 26.94 -11.57 -48.87
N LEU A 369 26.41 -10.85 -47.88
CA LEU A 369 25.38 -11.36 -46.97
C LEU A 369 24.06 -11.60 -47.71
N LYS A 370 23.63 -12.87 -47.83
CA LYS A 370 22.38 -13.24 -48.53
C LYS A 370 21.12 -13.03 -47.67
N ASN A 371 21.19 -13.40 -46.39
CA ASN A 371 20.07 -13.24 -45.46
C ASN A 371 20.11 -11.84 -44.82
N LEU A 372 19.13 -11.00 -45.14
CA LEU A 372 19.06 -9.61 -44.64
C LEU A 372 18.14 -9.44 -43.42
N LYS A 373 17.70 -10.52 -42.77
CA LYS A 373 16.93 -10.42 -41.51
C LYS A 373 17.80 -9.80 -40.41
N GLY A 374 17.34 -8.70 -39.83
CA GLY A 374 18.00 -8.05 -38.71
C GLY A 374 17.87 -8.85 -37.41
N LEU A 375 18.24 -8.23 -36.30
CA LEU A 375 18.13 -8.82 -34.97
C LEU A 375 16.68 -8.98 -34.53
N ASN A 376 15.73 -8.23 -35.12
CA ASN A 376 14.32 -8.24 -34.76
C ASN A 376 14.12 -7.98 -33.26
N LEU A 377 14.76 -6.90 -32.77
CA LEU A 377 14.58 -6.36 -31.43
C LEU A 377 13.38 -5.42 -31.36
N VAL A 378 13.08 -4.74 -32.47
CA VAL A 378 11.93 -3.83 -32.62
C VAL A 378 11.02 -4.28 -33.78
N PRO A 379 9.71 -3.95 -33.76
CA PRO A 379 8.75 -4.44 -34.73
C PRO A 379 8.74 -3.64 -36.06
N PHE A 380 9.69 -2.73 -36.27
CA PHE A 380 9.84 -1.86 -37.42
C PHE A 380 11.30 -1.84 -37.90
N ASP A 381 11.52 -1.49 -39.16
CA ASP A 381 12.83 -1.19 -39.74
C ASP A 381 13.10 0.31 -39.64
N ILE A 382 14.35 0.71 -39.82
CA ILE A 382 14.81 2.09 -39.61
C ILE A 382 15.58 2.56 -40.84
N PHE A 383 15.27 3.78 -41.29
CA PHE A 383 16.02 4.55 -42.26
C PHE A 383 16.65 5.74 -41.52
N VAL A 384 17.96 5.85 -41.62
CA VAL A 384 18.77 6.87 -40.94
C VAL A 384 19.38 7.84 -41.96
N HIS A 385 19.85 8.99 -41.50
CA HIS A 385 20.43 10.07 -42.29
C HIS A 385 19.47 10.58 -43.36
N TYR A 386 18.20 10.75 -43.00
CA TYR A 386 17.20 11.26 -43.91
C TYR A 386 17.50 12.71 -44.30
N GLN A 387 17.37 12.95 -45.61
CA GLN A 387 17.41 14.25 -46.25
C GLN A 387 16.30 14.24 -47.31
N PRO A 388 15.72 15.40 -47.67
CA PRO A 388 14.57 15.45 -48.60
C PRO A 388 14.78 14.70 -49.92
N GLU A 389 15.99 14.72 -50.48
CA GLU A 389 16.37 14.01 -51.71
C GLU A 389 16.22 12.48 -51.63
N HIS A 390 16.25 11.91 -50.43
CA HIS A 390 16.06 10.47 -50.22
C HIS A 390 14.60 10.04 -50.40
N GLY A 391 13.65 10.97 -50.46
CA GLY A 391 12.21 10.68 -50.47
C GLY A 391 11.78 9.78 -51.62
N GLU A 392 12.20 10.08 -52.85
CA GLU A 392 11.83 9.29 -54.03
C GLU A 392 12.43 7.87 -53.98
N THR A 393 13.65 7.73 -53.48
CA THR A 393 14.29 6.43 -53.28
C THR A 393 13.51 5.59 -52.25
N ILE A 394 13.07 6.20 -51.15
CA ILE A 394 12.27 5.53 -50.12
C ILE A 394 10.92 5.10 -50.70
N LYS A 395 10.22 5.98 -51.45
CA LYS A 395 8.94 5.63 -52.12
C LYS A 395 9.11 4.44 -53.06
N LYS A 396 10.16 4.44 -53.88
CA LYS A 396 10.42 3.37 -54.86
C LYS A 396 10.77 2.03 -54.19
N LYS A 397 11.58 2.05 -53.12
CA LYS A 397 12.07 0.83 -52.44
C LYS A 397 11.11 0.31 -51.37
N MET A 398 10.09 1.09 -50.97
CA MET A 398 9.07 0.71 -49.99
C MET A 398 7.78 0.20 -50.67
N PRO A 399 7.45 -1.11 -50.60
CA PRO A 399 6.22 -1.63 -51.21
C PRO A 399 4.97 -1.12 -50.48
N TRP A 400 3.85 -0.94 -51.19
CA TRP A 400 2.55 -0.53 -50.61
C TRP A 400 2.10 -1.37 -49.39
N LYS A 401 2.45 -2.66 -49.33
CA LYS A 401 2.15 -3.57 -48.18
C LYS A 401 3.00 -3.29 -46.91
N TRP A 402 3.99 -2.41 -46.98
CA TRP A 402 4.85 -1.98 -45.86
C TRP A 402 4.35 -0.72 -45.13
N GLN A 403 3.23 -0.12 -45.57
CA GLN A 403 2.70 1.17 -45.13
C GLN A 403 2.97 1.56 -43.66
N ARG A 404 3.55 2.78 -43.51
CA ARG A 404 3.67 3.75 -42.40
C ARG A 404 3.98 3.30 -40.96
N ARG A 405 3.63 2.08 -40.54
CA ARG A 405 3.88 1.56 -39.18
C ARG A 405 5.16 0.74 -39.06
N LYS A 406 5.73 0.30 -40.19
CA LYS A 406 6.87 -0.63 -40.22
C LYS A 406 8.21 0.00 -40.54
N LEU A 407 8.27 1.27 -40.98
CA LEU A 407 9.52 1.99 -41.21
C LEU A 407 9.53 3.26 -40.37
N LYS A 408 10.65 3.51 -39.67
CA LYS A 408 10.93 4.76 -38.97
C LYS A 408 12.03 5.49 -39.74
N ILE A 409 11.80 6.75 -40.06
CA ILE A 409 12.71 7.56 -40.86
C ILE A 409 13.24 8.66 -39.94
N LEU A 410 14.56 8.79 -39.85
CA LEU A 410 15.24 9.68 -38.90
C LEU A 410 16.21 10.59 -39.64
N THR A 411 16.16 11.88 -39.33
CA THR A 411 17.27 12.82 -39.59
C THR A 411 18.37 12.62 -38.55
N ASP A 412 19.52 13.27 -38.74
CA ASP A 412 20.66 13.14 -37.83
C ASP A 412 20.41 13.69 -36.43
N GLN A 413 19.43 14.58 -36.30
CA GLN A 413 18.98 15.17 -35.05
C GLN A 413 17.81 14.40 -34.42
N GLN A 414 17.50 13.19 -34.92
CA GLN A 414 16.37 12.39 -34.46
C GLN A 414 16.79 11.00 -33.97
N ALA A 415 16.01 10.50 -33.01
CA ALA A 415 16.12 9.14 -32.50
C ALA A 415 14.76 8.54 -32.17
N ILE A 416 14.70 7.20 -32.12
CA ILE A 416 13.56 6.47 -31.57
C ILE A 416 13.92 5.91 -30.19
N LEU A 417 13.20 6.34 -29.17
CA LEU A 417 13.21 5.72 -27.84
C LEU A 417 12.18 4.60 -27.78
N VAL A 418 12.63 3.40 -27.45
CA VAL A 418 11.78 2.24 -27.18
C VAL A 418 11.91 1.86 -25.72
N GLN A 419 10.83 2.00 -24.96
CA GLN A 419 10.74 1.58 -23.56
C GLN A 419 9.57 0.60 -23.39
N GLY A 420 9.91 -0.68 -23.30
CA GLY A 420 8.91 -1.75 -23.24
C GLY A 420 8.06 -1.82 -24.51
N ARG A 421 6.81 -1.36 -24.45
CA ARG A 421 5.88 -1.28 -25.59
C ARG A 421 5.78 0.14 -26.19
N GLN A 422 6.28 1.15 -25.49
CA GLN A 422 6.23 2.53 -25.93
C GLN A 422 7.33 2.78 -26.96
N VAL A 423 6.99 3.54 -28.00
CA VAL A 423 7.88 3.92 -29.09
C VAL A 423 7.68 5.40 -29.36
N VAL A 424 8.68 6.21 -29.04
CA VAL A 424 8.61 7.68 -29.09
C VAL A 424 9.71 8.20 -30.02
N LEU A 425 9.38 9.17 -30.87
CA LEU A 425 10.37 9.95 -31.61
C LEU A 425 10.86 11.08 -30.69
N ILE A 426 12.16 11.22 -30.57
CA ILE A 426 12.82 12.29 -29.80
C ILE A 426 13.85 13.00 -30.68
N GLY A 427 14.27 14.18 -30.26
CA GLY A 427 15.16 15.05 -31.03
C GLY A 427 14.43 16.15 -31.78
N GLU A 428 15.14 16.83 -32.67
CA GLU A 428 14.64 18.04 -33.33
C GLU A 428 13.85 17.74 -34.61
N GLY A 429 12.87 18.60 -34.89
CA GLY A 429 12.06 18.56 -36.10
C GLY A 429 10.92 17.55 -36.08
N ASP A 430 10.04 17.69 -37.07
CA ASP A 430 8.85 16.87 -37.19
C ASP A 430 9.14 15.44 -37.66
N LYS A 431 8.20 14.55 -37.34
CA LYS A 431 8.22 13.18 -37.85
C LYS A 431 8.14 13.16 -39.37
N ILE A 432 9.15 12.56 -40.00
CA ILE A 432 9.18 12.38 -41.45
C ILE A 432 8.11 11.38 -41.90
N VAL A 433 7.33 11.81 -42.90
CA VAL A 433 6.29 11.03 -43.57
C VAL A 433 6.52 11.16 -45.07
N ILE A 434 6.58 10.01 -45.77
CA ILE A 434 6.88 9.93 -47.20
C ILE A 434 5.76 9.20 -47.93
#